data_AF-A0A9X8ZGM4-F1
#
_entry.id   AF-A0A9X8ZGM4-F1
#
_cell.length_a   1.000
_cell.length_b   1.000
_cell.length_c   1.000
_cell.angle_alpha   90.00
_cell.angle_beta   90.00
_cell.angle_gamma   90.00
#
_symmetry.space_group_name_H-M   'P 1'
#
loop_
_entity.id
_entity.type
_entity.pdbx_description
1 polymer ?
#
loop_
_entity_poly.entity_id
_entity_poly.type
_entity_poly.pdbx_seq_one_letter_code
_entity_poly.pdbx_strand_id
1 'polypeptide(L)' 'MFKIGDILMLEPKYSSQKEKFNCMVVEMGQGCVYTDFPINLETGKTAFLMDGTQFNVTFSNEEQAVYAFDSEVLEK' A
#
# COMPACT_ATOMS: atom_id res chain seq x y z
N MET A 1 8.96 10.32 5.68
CA MET A 1 8.15 9.46 6.56
C MET A 1 6.69 9.76 6.25
N PHE A 2 5.86 8.76 5.97
CA PHE A 2 4.43 8.98 5.75
C PHE A 2 3.70 9.17 7.10
N LYS A 3 2.48 9.68 7.06
CA LYS A 3 1.60 9.93 8.22
C LYS A 3 0.18 9.39 7.96
N ILE A 4 -0.65 9.40 8.99
CA ILE A 4 -2.08 9.08 8.86
C ILE A 4 -2.72 10.03 7.84
N GLY A 5 -3.50 9.48 6.91
CA GLY A 5 -4.12 10.19 5.80
C GLY A 5 -3.31 10.20 4.50
N ASP A 6 -2.04 9.82 4.53
CA ASP A 6 -1.24 9.70 3.30
C ASP A 6 -1.71 8.50 2.47
N ILE A 7 -1.59 8.64 1.15
CA ILE A 7 -1.89 7.58 0.18
C ILE A 7 -0.62 6.78 -0.10
N LEU A 8 -0.73 5.46 0.05
CA LEU A 8 0.28 4.49 -0.33
C LEU A 8 -0.13 3.83 -1.64
N MET A 9 0.81 3.75 -2.58
CA MET A 9 0.67 2.95 -3.80
C MET A 9 1.37 1.60 -3.60
N LEU A 10 0.63 0.52 -3.83
CA LEU A 10 1.07 -0.86 -3.67
C LEU A 10 1.24 -1.52 -5.05
N GLU A 11 2.42 -2.10 -5.29
CA GLU A 11 2.71 -2.90 -6.48
C GLU A 11 3.15 -4.33 -6.04
N PRO A 12 2.44 -5.41 -6.42
CA PRO A 12 2.84 -6.76 -6.04
C PRO A 12 4.23 -7.11 -6.58
N LYS A 13 5.10 -7.67 -5.73
CA LYS A 13 6.50 -7.96 -6.10
C LYS A 13 6.66 -9.10 -7.09
N TYR A 14 5.84 -10.14 -6.95
CA TYR A 14 6.01 -11.42 -7.66
C TYR A 14 4.86 -11.74 -8.61
N SER A 15 3.95 -10.78 -8.84
CA SER A 15 2.89 -10.94 -9.82
C SER A 15 3.43 -10.68 -11.23
N SER A 16 3.01 -11.51 -12.18
CA SER A 16 3.22 -11.23 -13.61
C SER A 16 2.36 -10.06 -14.09
N GLN A 17 1.29 -9.74 -13.34
CA GLN A 17 0.40 -8.62 -13.61
C GLN A 17 0.93 -7.39 -12.88
N LYS A 18 1.03 -6.26 -13.60
CA LYS A 18 1.47 -4.96 -13.07
C LYS A 18 0.31 -4.20 -12.43
N GLU A 19 -0.49 -4.91 -11.62
CA GLU A 19 -1.59 -4.28 -10.91
C GLU A 19 -1.04 -3.28 -9.90
N LYS A 20 -1.72 -2.14 -9.79
CA LYS A 20 -1.40 -1.11 -8.82
C LYS A 20 -2.61 -0.82 -7.98
N PHE A 21 -2.39 -0.61 -6.70
CA PHE A 21 -3.46 -0.31 -5.75
C PHE A 21 -3.12 0.95 -4.97
N ASN A 22 -4.11 1.77 -4.68
CA ASN A 22 -3.97 2.85 -3.70
C ASN A 22 -4.75 2.52 -2.44
N CYS A 23 -4.17 2.85 -1.29
CA CYS A 23 -4.85 2.80 0.01
C CYS A 23 -4.38 3.98 0.86
N MET A 24 -5.21 4.40 1.79
CA MET A 24 -4.93 5.46 2.74
C MET A 24 -4.49 4.87 4.07
N VAL A 25 -3.49 5.48 4.69
CA VAL A 25 -3.08 5.13 6.06
C VAL A 25 -4.15 5.60 7.05
N VAL A 26 -4.75 4.66 7.79
CA VAL A 26 -5.78 4.96 8.80
C VAL A 26 -5.23 4.95 10.22
N GLU A 27 -4.22 4.11 10.49
CA GLU A 27 -3.59 4.00 11.81
C GLU A 27 -2.16 3.48 11.69
N MET A 28 -1.30 3.86 12.64
CA MET A 28 0.08 3.39 12.72
C MET A 28 0.27 2.58 14.00
N GLY A 29 0.67 1.32 13.85
CA GLY A 29 1.00 0.42 14.94
C GLY A 29 2.51 0.28 15.14
N GLN A 30 2.91 -0.60 16.06
CA GLN A 30 4.32 -0.96 16.22
C GLN A 30 4.76 -1.87 15.07
N GLY A 31 5.48 -1.31 14.10
CA GLY A 31 6.04 -2.06 12.98
C GLY A 31 5.04 -2.44 11.88
N CYS A 32 3.79 -2.01 12.01
CA CYS A 32 2.74 -2.23 11.03
C CYS A 32 1.93 -0.94 10.79
N VAL A 33 1.21 -0.93 9.68
CA VAL A 33 0.33 0.16 9.28
C VAL A 33 -1.01 -0.43 8.95
N TYR A 34 -2.07 0.16 9.48
CA TYR A 34 -3.43 -0.17 9.08
C TYR A 34 -3.84 0.79 7.98
N THR A 35 -4.38 0.24 6.90
CA THR A 35 -4.90 1.00 5.77
C THR A 35 -6.40 0.81 5.66
N ASP A 36 -7.05 1.71 4.94
CA ASP A 36 -8.36 1.39 4.37
C ASP A 36 -8.23 0.29 3.30
N PHE A 37 -9.35 -0.06 2.68
CA PHE A 37 -9.33 -1.10 1.67
C PHE A 37 -8.63 -0.60 0.38
N PRO A 38 -7.65 -1.35 -0.14
CA PRO A 38 -6.97 -0.98 -1.37
C PRO A 38 -7.93 -0.89 -2.55
N ILE A 39 -7.76 0.14 -3.38
CA ILE A 39 -8.50 0.33 -4.63
C ILE A 39 -7.58 0.00 -5.79
N ASN A 40 -7.97 -0.97 -6.62
CA ASN A 40 -7.24 -1.29 -7.84
C ASN A 40 -7.36 -0.11 -8.83
N LEU A 41 -6.22 0.42 -9.27
CA LEU A 41 -6.17 1.63 -10.09
C LEU A 41 -6.64 1.43 -11.54
N GLU A 42 -6.64 0.19 -12.02
CA GLU A 42 -7.14 -0.14 -13.37
C GLU A 42 -8.67 -0.26 -13.38
N THR A 43 -9.23 -0.94 -12.37
CA THR A 43 -10.68 -1.24 -12.32
C THR A 43 -11.50 -0.25 -11.50
N GLY A 44 -10.87 0.55 -10.65
CA GLY A 44 -11.53 1.46 -9.71
C GLY A 44 -12.30 0.74 -8.59
N LYS A 45 -12.09 -0.57 -8.42
CA LYS A 45 -12.81 -1.39 -7.45
C LYS A 45 -11.95 -1.68 -6.23
N THR A 46 -12.61 -1.88 -5.10
CA THR A 46 -11.98 -2.41 -3.89
C THR A 46 -11.38 -3.79 -4.17
N ALA A 47 -10.13 -3.96 -3.76
CA ALA A 47 -9.36 -5.18 -3.85
C ALA A 47 -9.22 -5.82 -2.47
N PHE A 48 -9.31 -7.14 -2.43
CA PHE A 48 -8.99 -7.94 -1.26
C PHE A 48 -7.61 -8.55 -1.48
N LEU A 49 -6.66 -8.19 -0.62
CA LEU A 49 -5.30 -8.70 -0.69
C LEU A 49 -5.21 -10.01 0.10
N MET A 50 -4.42 -10.96 -0.39
CA MET A 50 -4.18 -12.21 0.32
C MET A 50 -3.08 -12.03 1.37
N ASP A 51 -3.21 -12.68 2.51
CA ASP A 51 -2.18 -12.68 3.56
C ASP A 51 -0.85 -13.21 3.01
N GLY A 52 0.26 -12.62 3.49
CA GLY A 52 1.60 -12.91 3.00
C GLY A 52 1.93 -12.34 1.62
N THR A 53 0.99 -11.66 0.95
CA THR A 53 1.30 -11.00 -0.32
C THR A 53 2.31 -9.89 -0.08
N GLN A 54 3.43 -9.93 -0.81
CA GLN A 54 4.47 -8.92 -0.70
C GLN A 54 4.32 -7.83 -1.75
N PHE A 55 4.44 -6.58 -1.30
CA PHE A 55 4.32 -5.40 -2.13
C PHE A 55 5.57 -4.54 -2.06
N ASN A 56 5.91 -3.91 -3.17
CA ASN A 56 6.69 -2.69 -3.15
C ASN A 56 5.72 -1.53 -2.94
N VAL A 57 5.94 -0.77 -1.88
CA VAL A 57 5.10 0.36 -1.48
C VAL A 57 5.81 1.64 -1.82
N THR A 58 5.09 2.58 -2.43
CA THR A 58 5.60 3.91 -2.72
C THR A 58 4.65 4.99 -2.20
N PHE A 59 5.22 6.11 -1.79
CA PHE A 59 4.46 7.30 -1.39
C PHE A 59 5.28 8.57 -1.66
N SER A 60 4.60 9.69 -1.82
CA SER A 60 5.22 11.02 -1.90
C SER A 60 4.90 11.81 -0.64
N ASN A 61 5.90 12.49 -0.06
CA ASN A 61 5.67 13.42 1.04
C ASN A 61 5.29 14.83 0.54
N GLU A 62 5.07 15.76 1.47
CA GLU A 62 4.74 17.18 1.18
C GLU A 62 5.82 17.90 0.36
N GLU A 63 7.07 17.45 0.45
CA GLU A 63 8.21 17.98 -0.31
C GLU A 63 8.34 17.35 -1.70
N GLN A 64 7.35 16.55 -2.14
CA GLN A 64 7.36 15.80 -3.39
C GLN A 64 8.51 14.78 -3.52
N ALA A 65 9.20 14.47 -2.42
CA ALA A 65 10.17 13.38 -2.40
C ALA A 65 9.42 12.04 -2.42
N VAL A 66 9.87 11.14 -3.29
CA VAL A 66 9.30 9.79 -3.46
C VAL A 66 10.12 8.80 -2.66
N TYR A 67 9.43 7.98 -1.86
CA TYR A 67 10.02 6.92 -1.06
C TYR A 67 9.46 5.59 -1.48
N ALA A 68 10.28 4.54 -1.39
CA ALA A 68 9.89 3.17 -1.65
C ALA A 68 10.37 2.26 -0.53
N PHE A 69 9.54 1.30 -0.13
CA PHE A 69 9.89 0.27 0.85
C PHE A 69 9.12 -1.02 0.57
N ASP A 70 9.60 -2.11 1.13
CA ASP A 70 8.96 -3.41 0.99
C ASP A 70 7.99 -3.66 2.14
N SER A 71 6.86 -4.29 1.82
CA SER A 71 5.85 -4.66 2.81
C SER A 71 5.26 -6.04 2.52
N GLU A 72 4.56 -6.55 3.51
CA GLU A 72 3.82 -7.81 3.47
C GLU A 72 2.45 -7.59 4.11
N VAL A 73 1.41 -8.17 3.51
CA VAL A 73 0.07 -8.19 4.11
C VAL A 73 0.10 -9.09 5.32
N LEU A 74 -0.15 -8.51 6.50
CA LEU A 74 -0.22 -9.24 7.75
C LEU A 74 -1.63 -9.80 7.96
N GLU A 75 -1.72 -11.03 8.48
CA GLU A 75 -2.97 -11.59 9.02
C GLU A 75 -3.37 -10.83 10.29
N LYS A 76 -4.67 -10.71 10.54
CA LYS A 76 -5.22 -9.99 11.68
C LYS A 76 -5.21 -10.83 12.96
#